data_AF-A0A1I0G0Z3-F1
#
_entry.id   AF-A0A1I0G0Z3-F1
#
_cell.length_a   1.000
_cell.length_b   1.000
_cell.length_c   1.000
_cell.angle_alpha   90.00
_cell.angle_beta   90.00
_cell.angle_gamma   90.00
#
_symmetry.space_group_name_H-M   'P 1'
#
loop_
_entity.id
_entity.type
_entity.pdbx_description
1 polymer ?
#
loop_
_entity_poly.entity_id
_entity_poly.type
_entity_poly.pdbx_seq_one_letter_code
_entity_poly.pdbx_strand_id
1 'polypeptide(L)'
;MKNILSKWSFNKHLLFCFIVLFITGIVVRSTRSPNHASSIGIIGGADGPTEIFISGDPYSVILYIIVLILLLALYKPLKMIIKKF
;
A
#
# COMPACT_ATOMS: atom_id res chain seq x y z
N MET A 1 -17.86 5.29 31.46
CA MET A 1 -16.67 5.02 30.62
C MET A 1 -16.61 6.06 29.50
N LYS A 2 -15.52 6.82 29.34
CA LYS A 2 -15.39 7.81 28.26
C LYS A 2 -15.28 7.07 26.93
N ASN A 3 -16.30 7.18 26.07
CA ASN A 3 -16.28 6.58 24.73
C ASN A 3 -15.17 7.22 23.89
N ILE A 4 -14.08 6.48 23.68
CA ILE A 4 -12.92 6.88 22.87
C ILE A 4 -13.33 7.19 21.41
N LEU A 5 -14.45 6.62 20.98
CA LEU A 5 -15.06 6.77 19.64
C LEU A 5 -15.80 8.09 19.43
N SER A 6 -16.20 8.83 20.49
CA SER A 6 -17.01 10.06 20.32
C SER A 6 -16.23 11.25 19.77
N LYS A 7 -14.89 11.19 19.81
CA LYS A 7 -14.00 12.23 19.26
C LYS A 7 -13.11 11.65 18.16
N TRP A 8 -13.72 11.28 17.04
CA TRP A 8 -12.98 10.92 15.82
C TRP A 8 -12.40 12.18 15.18
N SER A 9 -11.10 12.39 15.35
CA SER A 9 -10.35 13.50 14.78
C SER A 9 -9.59 13.08 13.52
N PHE A 10 -9.22 14.05 12.68
CA PHE A 10 -8.48 13.79 11.45
C PHE A 10 -7.16 13.04 11.69
N ASN A 11 -6.41 13.40 12.74
CA ASN A 11 -5.13 12.73 13.05
C ASN A 11 -5.29 11.24 13.36
N LYS A 12 -6.39 10.85 14.04
CA LYS A 12 -6.70 9.43 14.30
C LYS A 12 -7.07 8.70 13.01
N HIS A 13 -7.80 9.36 12.12
CA HIS A 13 -8.15 8.82 10.81
C HIS A 13 -6.91 8.59 9.95
N LEU A 14 -6.00 9.56 9.93
CA LEU A 14 -4.74 9.49 9.20
C LEU A 14 -3.87 8.34 9.73
N LEU A 15 -3.73 8.21 11.05
CA LEU A 15 -3.02 7.07 11.66
C LEU A 15 -3.67 5.73 11.29
N PHE A 16 -5.00 5.66 11.33
CA PHE A 16 -5.74 4.47 10.92
C PHE A 16 -5.48 4.10 9.45
N CYS A 17 -5.45 5.08 8.54
CA CYS A 17 -5.13 4.85 7.13
C CYS A 17 -3.72 4.25 6.97
N PHE A 18 -2.72 4.77 7.68
CA PHE A 18 -1.36 4.22 7.63
C PHE A 18 -1.30 2.80 8.18
N ILE A 19 -2.01 2.49 9.26
CA ILE A 19 -2.08 1.13 9.81
C ILE A 19 -2.70 0.16 8.79
N VAL A 20 -3.81 0.55 8.16
CA VAL A 20 -4.48 -0.27 7.13
C VAL A 20 -3.54 -0.54 5.95
N LEU A 21 -2.84 0.49 5.46
CA LEU A 21 -1.87 0.35 4.36
C LEU A 21 -0.67 -0.52 4.75
N PHE A 22 -0.20 -0.41 5.99
CA PHE A 22 0.91 -1.23 6.48
C PHE A 22 0.53 -2.71 6.54
N ILE A 23 -0.63 -3.04 7.10
CA ILE A 23 -1.13 -4.41 7.19
C ILE A 23 -1.36 -4.98 5.79
N THR A 24 -2.04 -4.24 4.91
CA THR A 24 -2.27 -4.69 3.52
C THR A 24 -0.96 -4.87 2.76
N GLY A 25 0.02 -3.99 2.94
CA GLY A 25 1.36 -4.15 2.34
C GLY A 25 2.06 -5.42 2.79
N ILE A 26 2.00 -5.76 4.10
CA ILE A 26 2.54 -7.01 4.64
C ILE A 26 1.81 -8.22 4.04
N VAL A 27 0.47 -8.20 4.02
CA VAL A 27 -0.34 -9.29 3.50
C VAL A 27 -0.04 -9.53 2.01
N VAL A 28 -0.03 -8.48 1.19
CA VAL A 28 0.28 -8.57 -0.25
C VAL A 28 1.68 -9.14 -0.46
N ARG A 29 2.66 -8.70 0.33
CA ARG A 29 4.04 -9.23 0.24
C ARG A 29 4.10 -10.70 0.64
N SER A 30 3.33 -11.11 1.66
CA SER A 30 3.28 -12.49 2.14
C SER A 30 2.56 -13.43 1.17
N THR A 31 1.60 -12.93 0.38
CA THR A 31 0.84 -13.74 -0.59
C THR A 31 1.49 -13.82 -1.97
N ARG A 32 2.45 -12.92 -2.28
CA ARG A 32 3.17 -12.98 -3.55
C ARG A 32 4.19 -14.12 -3.50
N SER A 33 4.02 -15.10 -4.37
CA SER A 33 5.05 -16.14 -4.58
C SER A 33 6.36 -15.47 -4.99
N PRO A 34 7.49 -15.76 -4.33
CA PRO A 34 8.79 -15.19 -4.64
C PRO A 34 9.37 -15.84 -5.89
N ASN A 35 8.72 -15.68 -7.05
CA ASN A 35 9.31 -16.05 -8.34
C ASN A 35 10.31 -14.96 -8.75
N HIS A 36 11.36 -14.78 -7.95
CA HIS A 36 12.40 -13.75 -8.20
C HIS A 36 13.19 -14.03 -9.48
N ALA A 37 13.30 -15.30 -9.89
CA ALA A 37 13.98 -15.68 -11.12
C ALA A 37 13.29 -15.13 -12.38
N SER A 38 11.96 -14.99 -12.39
CA SER A 38 11.25 -14.42 -13.55
C SER A 38 11.38 -12.89 -13.67
N SER A 39 11.89 -12.22 -12.63
CA SER A 39 12.14 -10.77 -12.66
C SER A 39 13.57 -10.40 -13.07
N ILE A 40 14.41 -11.39 -13.39
CA ILE A 40 15.81 -11.20 -13.77
C ILE A 40 16.01 -11.77 -15.18
N GLY A 41 16.32 -10.92 -16.14
CA GLY A 41 16.77 -11.30 -17.48
C GLY A 41 18.28 -11.19 -17.59
N ILE A 42 18.97 -12.24 -18.02
CA ILE A 42 20.42 -12.23 -18.25
C ILE A 42 20.66 -12.42 -19.75
N ILE A 43 21.33 -11.46 -20.38
CA ILE A 43 21.75 -11.56 -21.78
C ILE A 43 23.26 -11.70 -21.79
N GLY A 44 23.73 -12.92 -22.10
CA GLY A 44 25.16 -13.22 -22.23
C GLY A 44 25.71 -12.66 -23.53
N GLY A 45 26.78 -11.86 -23.45
CA GLY A 45 27.51 -11.42 -24.63
C GLY A 45 28.38 -12.55 -25.17
N ALA A 46 28.25 -12.87 -26.46
CA ALA A 46 29.10 -13.89 -27.11
C ALA A 46 30.59 -13.50 -27.12
N ASP A 47 30.87 -12.20 -27.31
CA ASP A 47 32.21 -11.59 -27.28
C ASP A 47 32.23 -10.25 -26.49
N GLY A 48 31.21 -9.99 -25.66
CA GLY A 48 30.98 -8.71 -24.98
C GLY A 48 30.51 -8.88 -23.53
N PRO A 49 30.34 -7.77 -22.78
CA PRO A 49 29.90 -7.84 -21.39
C PRO A 49 28.51 -8.46 -21.27
N THR A 50 28.27 -9.20 -20.18
CA THR A 50 26.95 -9.73 -19.84
C THR A 50 26.08 -8.64 -19.24
N GLU A 51 24.86 -8.49 -19.72
CA GLU A 51 23.89 -7.51 -19.21
C GLU A 51 22.84 -8.18 -18.32
N ILE A 52 22.47 -7.50 -17.23
CA ILE A 52 21.48 -7.97 -16.25
C ILE A 52 20.33 -6.96 -16.20
N PHE A 53 19.12 -7.44 -16.51
CA PHE A 53 17.89 -6.67 -16.46
C PHE A 53 17.06 -7.10 -15.26
N ILE A 54 16.62 -6.14 -14.46
CA ILE A 54 15.72 -6.38 -13.32
C ILE A 54 14.39 -5.70 -13.60
N SER A 55 13.32 -6.46 -13.70
CA SER A 55 11.96 -5.92 -13.88
C SER A 55 11.29 -5.67 -12.53
N GLY A 56 10.86 -4.44 -12.28
CA GLY A 56 10.00 -4.08 -11.15
C GLY A 56 8.54 -3.86 -11.57
N ASP A 57 7.64 -3.79 -10.60
CA ASP A 57 6.24 -3.41 -10.79
C ASP A 57 6.02 -1.94 -10.35
N PRO A 58 6.18 -0.96 -11.26
CA PRO A 58 6.00 0.45 -10.92
C PRO A 58 4.55 0.81 -10.58
N TYR A 59 3.59 0.01 -11.03
CA TYR A 59 2.16 0.26 -10.82
C TYR A 59 1.74 0.03 -9.37
N SER A 60 2.47 -0.81 -8.64
CA SER A 60 2.21 -1.08 -7.22
C SER A 60 2.20 0.19 -6.35
N VAL A 61 3.16 1.10 -6.53
CA VAL A 61 3.25 2.37 -5.76
C VAL A 61 2.10 3.31 -6.09
N ILE A 62 1.77 3.44 -7.38
CA ILE A 62 0.66 4.28 -7.85
C ILE A 62 -0.66 3.80 -7.25
N LEU A 63 -0.87 2.49 -7.21
CA LEU A 63 -2.06 1.88 -6.63
C LEU A 63 -2.19 2.20 -5.13
N TYR A 64 -1.10 2.08 -4.36
CA TYR A 64 -1.11 2.46 -2.93
C TYR A 64 -1.43 3.94 -2.70
N ILE A 65 -0.95 4.84 -3.56
CA ILE A 65 -1.26 6.28 -3.47
C ILE A 65 -2.75 6.52 -3.74
N ILE A 66 -3.32 5.89 -4.76
CA ILE A 66 -4.76 6.01 -5.07
C ILE A 66 -5.61 5.50 -3.90
N VAL A 67 -5.27 4.35 -3.32
CA VAL A 67 -5.97 3.79 -2.16
C VAL A 67 -5.88 4.71 -0.94
N LEU A 68 -4.71 5.32 -0.70
CA LEU A 68 -4.54 6.31 0.37
C LEU A 68 -5.46 7.52 0.18
N ILE A 69 -5.55 8.07 -1.03
CA ILE A 69 -6.42 9.21 -1.33
C ILE A 69 -7.89 8.85 -1.08
N LEU A 70 -8.33 7.66 -1.53
CA LEU A 70 -9.67 7.17 -1.28
C LEU A 70 -9.96 7.02 0.22
N LEU A 71 -9.06 6.38 0.97
CA LEU A 71 -9.19 6.23 2.42
C LEU A 71 -9.29 7.58 3.15
N LEU A 72 -8.52 8.58 2.72
CA LEU A 72 -8.61 9.93 3.27
C LEU A 72 -9.94 10.62 2.90
N ALA A 73 -10.45 10.42 1.68
CA ALA A 73 -11.75 10.96 1.26
C ALA A 73 -12.91 10.40 2.12
N LEU A 74 -12.78 9.16 2.61
CA LEU A 74 -13.75 8.54 3.52
C LEU A 74 -13.81 9.19 4.92
N TYR A 75 -12.91 10.11 5.28
CA TYR A 75 -12.96 10.81 6.57
C TYR A 75 -14.29 11.53 6.81
N LYS A 76 -14.78 12.28 5.81
CA LYS A 76 -16.01 13.07 5.92
C LYS A 76 -17.26 12.20 6.15
N PRO A 77 -17.53 11.15 5.34
CA PRO A 77 -18.68 10.28 5.59
C PRO A 77 -18.55 9.53 6.92
N LEU A 78 -17.36 9.04 7.28
CA LEU A 78 -17.15 8.35 8.55
C LEU A 78 -17.46 9.25 9.75
N LYS A 79 -16.99 10.50 9.72
CA LYS A 79 -17.28 11.50 10.76
C LYS A 79 -18.78 11.83 10.85
N MET A 80 -19.50 11.83 9.73
CA MET A 80 -20.94 12.08 9.70
C MET A 80 -21.72 10.94 10.38
N ILE A 81 -21.32 9.69 10.13
CA ILE A 81 -21.92 8.51 10.75
C ILE A 81 -21.67 8.51 12.26
N ILE A 82 -20.41 8.73 12.69
CA ILE A 82 -20.04 8.73 14.11
C ILE A 82 -20.77 9.82 14.90
N LYS A 83 -21.11 10.97 14.29
CA LYS A 83 -21.89 12.02 14.95
C LYS A 83 -23.39 11.72 15.06
N LYS A 84 -23.90 10.80 14.24
CA LYS A 84 -25.32 10.42 14.20
C LYS A 84 -25.67 9.43 15.32
N PHE A 85 -24.67 8.73 15.86
CA PHE A 85 -24.77 7.80 16.98
C PHE A 85 -24.25 8.43 18.27
#